data_AF-A0A6G3WV35-F1
#
_entry.id   AF-A0A6G3WV35-F1
#
_cell.length_a   1.000
_cell.length_b   1.000
_cell.length_c   1.000
_cell.angle_alpha   90.00
_cell.angle_beta   90.00
_cell.angle_gamma   90.00
#
_symmetry.space_group_name_H-M   'P 1'
#
loop_
_entity.id
_entity.type
_entity.pdbx_description
1 polymer ?
#
loop_
_entity_poly.entity_id
_entity_poly.type
_entity_poly.pdbx_seq_one_letter_code
_entity_poly.pdbx_strand_id
1 'polypeptide(L)'
;SAILARALGVPAVVALPGAGELAEGTVVAVDGSTGEIFVDPSAEKRAEMEAAAAARKAALSASTGPGATSDGHKVPLLANVGGPGDVPAAVEAGAEGVGLF
;
A
#
# COMPACT_ATOMS: atom_id res chain seq x y z
N SER A 1 13.20 2.75 -5.79
CA SER A 1 12.55 1.69 -6.58
C SER A 1 11.13 1.51 -6.08
N ALA A 2 10.11 1.64 -6.94
CA ALA A 2 8.70 1.47 -6.55
C ALA A 2 8.37 0.01 -6.15
N ILE A 3 9.04 -0.96 -6.77
CA ILE A 3 8.84 -2.39 -6.49
C ILE A 3 9.26 -2.72 -5.05
N LEU A 4 10.41 -2.23 -4.61
CA LEU A 4 10.88 -2.44 -3.23
C LEU A 4 9.99 -1.75 -2.20
N ALA A 5 9.56 -0.50 -2.46
CA ALA A 5 8.65 0.20 -1.56
C ALA A 5 7.34 -0.57 -1.35
N ARG A 6 6.78 -1.13 -2.44
CA ARG A 6 5.60 -1.99 -2.37
C ARG A 6 5.85 -3.26 -1.56
N ALA A 7 6.97 -3.94 -1.77
CA ALA A 7 7.32 -5.13 -1.01
C ALA A 7 7.50 -4.85 0.50
N LEU A 8 7.96 -3.65 0.86
CA LEU A 8 8.13 -3.21 2.24
C LEU A 8 6.85 -2.63 2.87
N GLY A 9 5.75 -2.50 2.11
CA GLY A 9 4.52 -1.89 2.60
C GLY A 9 4.63 -0.38 2.89
N VAL A 10 5.59 0.30 2.26
CA VAL A 10 5.83 1.74 2.46
C VAL A 10 5.25 2.53 1.28
N PRO A 11 4.46 3.60 1.51
CA PRO A 11 3.95 4.44 0.44
C PRO A 11 5.10 5.11 -0.33
N ALA A 12 4.94 5.23 -1.65
CA ALA A 12 5.94 5.86 -2.50
C ALA A 12 5.30 6.61 -3.67
N VAL A 13 5.86 7.78 -3.98
CA VAL A 13 5.63 8.54 -5.21
C VAL A 13 6.98 8.66 -5.90
N VAL A 14 7.01 8.48 -7.22
CA VAL A 14 8.25 8.51 -8.02
C VAL A 14 8.20 9.64 -9.03
N ALA A 15 9.37 10.14 -9.43
CA ALA A 15 9.52 11.24 -10.39
C ALA A 15 8.85 12.56 -9.97
N LEU A 16 8.85 12.87 -8.66
CA LEU A 16 8.38 14.14 -8.12
C LEU A 16 9.33 15.29 -8.51
N PRO A 17 8.89 16.28 -9.31
CA PRO A 17 9.70 17.46 -9.60
C PRO A 17 9.99 18.26 -8.32
N GLY A 18 11.20 18.82 -8.21
CA GLY A 18 11.59 19.64 -7.06
C GLY A 18 11.87 18.87 -5.76
N ALA A 19 11.76 17.54 -5.76
CA ALA A 19 12.01 16.72 -4.56
C ALA A 19 13.44 16.91 -3.98
N GLY A 20 14.42 17.20 -4.85
CA GLY A 20 15.80 17.45 -4.44
C GLY A 20 16.04 18.82 -3.80
N GLU A 21 15.04 19.70 -3.80
CA GLU A 21 15.11 21.04 -3.19
C GLU A 21 14.59 21.04 -1.74
N LEU A 22 14.03 19.90 -1.28
CA LEU A 22 13.56 19.76 0.09
C LEU A 22 14.74 19.78 1.07
N ALA A 23 14.61 20.60 2.11
CA ALA A 23 15.59 20.65 3.18
C ALA A 23 15.54 19.39 4.04
N GLU A 24 16.69 19.02 4.61
CA GLU A 24 16.73 17.95 5.60
C GLU A 24 15.85 18.30 6.81
N GLY A 25 15.07 17.33 7.28
CA GLY A 25 14.14 17.51 8.40
C GLY A 25 12.77 18.11 8.02
N THR A 26 12.56 18.50 6.76
CA THR A 26 11.23 18.91 6.28
C THR A 26 10.25 17.76 6.41
N VAL A 27 9.09 18.03 7.02
CA VAL A 27 8.05 17.01 7.14
C VAL A 27 7.26 16.95 5.85
N VAL A 28 7.06 15.73 5.34
CA VAL A 28 6.29 15.48 4.14
C VAL A 28 5.28 14.38 4.40
N ALA A 29 4.04 14.59 3.95
CA ALA A 29 3.05 13.54 3.87
C ALA A 29 2.96 13.02 2.43
N VAL A 30 2.90 11.70 2.28
CA VAL A 30 2.94 11.00 0.99
C VAL A 30 1.63 10.26 0.77
N ASP A 31 0.87 10.66 -0.27
CA ASP A 31 -0.29 9.92 -0.73
C ASP A 31 0.09 9.06 -1.94
N GLY A 32 0.39 7.79 -1.69
CA GLY A 32 0.69 6.83 -2.75
C GLY A 32 -0.51 6.41 -3.61
N SER A 33 -1.74 6.83 -3.25
CA SER A 33 -2.96 6.52 -3.99
C SER A 33 -3.31 7.58 -5.03
N THR A 34 -3.09 8.87 -4.71
CA THR A 34 -3.29 9.99 -5.63
C THR A 34 -1.99 10.42 -6.32
N GLY A 35 -0.84 10.06 -5.75
CA GLY A 35 0.47 10.54 -6.21
C GLY A 35 0.84 11.91 -5.63
N GLU A 36 0.07 12.43 -4.67
CA GLU A 36 0.28 13.75 -4.09
C GLU A 36 1.30 13.74 -2.94
N ILE A 37 1.97 14.88 -2.79
CA ILE A 37 2.94 15.15 -1.74
C ILE A 37 2.57 16.47 -1.08
N PHE A 38 2.47 16.47 0.24
CA PHE A 38 2.22 17.67 1.02
C PHE A 38 3.47 18.00 1.83
N VAL A 39 4.13 19.10 1.49
CA VAL A 39 5.30 19.63 2.20
C VAL A 39 4.82 20.48 3.37
N ASP A 40 5.42 20.27 4.54
CA ASP A 40 5.04 20.89 5.81
C ASP A 40 3.50 20.88 6.04
N PRO A 41 2.87 19.68 6.02
CA PRO A 41 1.42 19.58 6.07
C PRO A 41 0.89 20.15 7.39
N SER A 42 -0.25 20.84 7.31
CA SER A 42 -0.98 21.34 8.48
C SER A 42 -1.37 20.20 9.42
N ALA A 43 -1.60 20.52 10.69
CA ALA A 43 -2.06 19.52 11.66
C ALA A 43 -3.37 18.83 11.21
N GLU A 44 -4.28 19.60 10.61
CA GLU A 44 -5.53 19.11 10.03
C GLU A 44 -5.27 18.10 8.91
N LYS A 45 -4.35 18.42 7.98
CA LYS A 45 -4.02 17.52 6.87
C LYS A 45 -3.35 16.24 7.35
N ARG A 46 -2.49 16.32 8.37
CA ARG A 46 -1.88 15.14 9.01
C ARG A 46 -2.95 14.23 9.60
N ALA A 47 -3.87 14.79 10.38
CA ALA A 47 -4.96 14.03 11.00
C ALA A 47 -5.90 13.39 9.96
N GLU A 48 -6.21 14.11 8.88
CA GLU A 48 -7.00 13.60 7.76
C GLU A 48 -6.32 12.37 7.12
N MET A 49 -5.02 12.48 6.81
CA MET A 49 -4.27 11.39 6.17
C MET A 49 -4.06 10.19 7.09
N GLU A 50 -3.82 10.43 8.39
CA GLU A 50 -3.74 9.35 9.40
C GLU A 50 -5.06 8.61 9.52
N ALA A 51 -6.19 9.32 9.55
CA ALA A 51 -7.52 8.72 9.58
C ALA A 51 -7.81 7.91 8.31
N ALA A 52 -7.46 8.44 7.14
CA ALA A 52 -7.61 7.73 5.87
C ALA A 52 -6.75 6.45 5.81
N ALA A 53 -5.50 6.51 6.28
CA ALA A 53 -4.62 5.35 6.36
C ALA A 53 -5.18 4.29 7.33
N ALA A 54 -5.69 4.70 8.49
CA ALA A 54 -6.31 3.81 9.47
C ALA A 54 -7.58 3.14 8.90
N ALA A 55 -8.45 3.90 8.25
CA ALA A 55 -9.65 3.38 7.60
C ALA A 55 -9.32 2.37 6.50
N ARG A 56 -8.30 2.66 5.67
CA ARG A 56 -7.83 1.73 4.63
C ARG A 56 -7.28 0.44 5.23
N LYS A 57 -6.50 0.53 6.31
CA LYS A 57 -5.99 -0.64 7.03
C LYS A 57 -7.13 -1.49 7.59
N ALA A 58 -8.12 -0.85 8.22
CA ALA A 58 -9.29 -1.54 8.76
C ALA A 58 -10.11 -2.25 7.66
N ALA A 59 -10.33 -1.60 6.52
CA ALA A 59 -11.04 -2.19 5.39
C ALA A 59 -10.29 -3.41 4.82
N LEU A 60 -8.96 -3.34 4.71
CA LEU A 60 -8.15 -4.47 4.25
C LEU A 60 -8.21 -5.64 5.25
N SER A 61 -8.13 -5.38 6.54
CA SER A 61 -8.25 -6.41 7.59
C SER A 61 -9.64 -7.04 7.69
N ALA A 62 -10.68 -6.36 7.21
CA ALA A 62 -12.05 -6.88 7.18
C ALA A 62 -12.34 -7.74 5.94
N SER A 63 -11.48 -7.70 4.92
CA SER A 63 -11.63 -8.53 3.72
C SER A 63 -11.37 -10.00 4.06
N THR A 64 -12.32 -10.88 3.72
CA THR A 64 -12.26 -12.31 4.05
C THR A 64 -12.86 -13.15 2.92
N GLY A 65 -12.51 -14.44 2.92
CA GLY A 65 -13.07 -15.42 2.00
C GLY A 65 -12.31 -15.54 0.67
N PRO A 66 -12.67 -16.51 -0.16
CA PRO A 66 -12.11 -16.64 -1.50
C PRO A 66 -12.56 -15.47 -2.37
N GLY A 67 -11.72 -15.05 -3.30
CA GLY A 67 -12.06 -13.96 -4.21
C GLY A 67 -13.30 -14.27 -5.03
N ALA A 68 -14.27 -13.37 -5.00
CA ALA A 68 -15.47 -13.44 -5.82
C ALA A 68 -16.02 -12.04 -6.10
N THR A 69 -16.70 -11.90 -7.23
CA THR A 69 -17.51 -10.71 -7.56
C THR A 69 -18.78 -10.65 -6.72
N SER A 70 -19.49 -9.51 -6.74
CA SER A 70 -20.74 -9.32 -5.98
C SER A 70 -21.89 -10.23 -6.40
N ASP A 71 -21.84 -10.81 -7.61
CA ASP A 71 -22.79 -11.80 -8.13
C ASP A 71 -22.30 -13.26 -7.96
N GLY A 72 -21.17 -13.47 -7.29
CA GLY A 72 -20.67 -14.79 -6.89
C GLY A 72 -19.75 -15.50 -7.89
N HIS A 73 -19.33 -14.83 -8.97
CA HIS A 73 -18.31 -15.37 -9.86
C HIS A 73 -16.95 -15.44 -9.16
N LYS A 74 -16.37 -16.64 -9.07
CA LYS A 74 -15.08 -16.87 -8.38
C LYS A 74 -13.91 -16.30 -9.18
N VAL A 75 -13.05 -15.54 -8.51
CA VAL A 75 -11.81 -14.97 -9.05
C VAL A 75 -10.67 -15.26 -8.07
N PRO A 76 -9.77 -16.22 -8.34
CA PRO A 76 -8.70 -16.59 -7.41
C PRO A 76 -7.75 -15.42 -7.15
N LEU A 77 -7.51 -15.12 -5.88
CA LEU A 77 -6.53 -14.11 -5.44
C LEU A 77 -5.18 -14.78 -5.17
N LEU A 78 -4.32 -14.81 -6.19
CA LEU A 78 -3.00 -15.44 -6.11
C LEU A 78 -1.91 -14.43 -5.74
N ALA A 79 -0.92 -14.86 -4.94
CA ALA A 79 0.22 -14.04 -4.60
C ALA A 79 1.34 -14.13 -5.65
N ASN A 80 2.07 -13.02 -5.78
CA ASN A 80 3.37 -13.00 -6.41
C ASN A 80 4.42 -13.10 -5.31
N VAL A 81 5.29 -14.10 -5.36
CA VAL A 81 6.36 -14.31 -4.37
C VAL A 81 7.70 -14.26 -5.09
N GLY A 82 8.74 -13.71 -4.46
CA GLY A 82 10.11 -13.71 -4.98
C GLY A 82 10.96 -14.87 -4.45
N GLY A 83 10.48 -15.57 -3.43
CA GLY A 83 11.09 -16.78 -2.90
C GLY A 83 10.31 -17.41 -1.75
N PRO A 84 10.80 -18.54 -1.20
CA PRO A 84 10.12 -19.26 -0.13
C PRO A 84 9.86 -18.43 1.14
N GLY A 85 10.67 -17.39 1.38
CA GLY A 85 10.52 -16.49 2.52
C GLY A 85 9.26 -15.62 2.48
N ASP A 86 8.65 -15.42 1.31
CA ASP A 86 7.45 -14.58 1.15
C ASP A 86 6.14 -15.36 1.40
N VAL A 87 6.21 -16.70 1.41
CA VAL A 87 5.05 -17.58 1.54
C VAL A 87 4.25 -17.34 2.83
N PRO A 88 4.87 -17.18 4.02
CA PRO A 88 4.11 -16.91 5.25
C PRO A 88 3.26 -15.64 5.15
N ALA A 89 3.82 -14.56 4.61
CA ALA A 89 3.11 -13.29 4.43
C ALA A 89 1.99 -13.40 3.38
N ALA A 90 2.21 -14.17 2.32
CA ALA A 90 1.17 -14.43 1.32
C ALA A 90 -0.03 -15.19 1.92
N VAL A 91 0.22 -16.18 2.77
CA VAL A 91 -0.83 -16.93 3.47
C VAL A 91 -1.57 -16.04 4.47
N GLU A 92 -0.86 -15.22 5.25
CA GLU A 92 -1.47 -14.27 6.19
C GLU A 92 -2.36 -13.25 5.46
N ALA A 93 -1.97 -12.83 4.26
CA ALA A 93 -2.75 -11.94 3.41
C ALA A 93 -3.94 -12.62 2.70
N GLY A 94 -4.17 -13.92 2.93
CA GLY A 94 -5.30 -14.66 2.37
C GLY A 94 -5.11 -15.12 0.92
N ALA A 95 -3.87 -15.26 0.44
CA ALA A 95 -3.61 -15.76 -0.91
C ALA A 95 -4.12 -17.19 -1.12
N GLU A 96 -4.80 -17.41 -2.25
CA GLU A 96 -5.37 -18.70 -2.64
C GLU A 96 -4.37 -19.59 -3.41
N GLY A 97 -3.14 -19.11 -3.57
CA GLY A 97 -2.05 -19.81 -4.23
C GLY A 97 -0.95 -18.84 -4.70
N VAL A 98 -0.01 -19.36 -5.49
CA VAL A 98 1.05 -18.57 -6.13
C VAL A 98 0.76 -18.44 -7.62
N GLY A 99 0.64 -17.20 -8.09
CA GLY A 99 0.39 -16.90 -9.51
C GLY A 99 1.65 -16.56 -10.29
N LEU A 100 2.71 -16.14 -9.59
CA LEU A 100 4.01 -15.77 -10.13
C LEU A 100 5.11 -16.04 -9.09
N PHE A 101 6.19 -16.68 -9.52
CA PHE A 101 7.40 -16.99 -8.74
C PHE A 101 8.64 -16.57 -9.53
#